data_AF-A0A936EGL7-F1
#
_entry.id   AF-A0A936EGL7-F1
#
_cell.length_a   1.000
_cell.length_b   1.000
_cell.length_c   1.000
_cell.angle_alpha   90.00
_cell.angle_beta   90.00
_cell.angle_gamma   90.00
#
_symmetry.space_group_name_H-M   'P 1'
#
loop_
_entity.id
_entity.type
_entity.pdbx_description
1 polymer ?
#
loop_
_entity_poly.entity_id
_entity_poly.type
_entity_poly.pdbx_seq_one_letter_code
_entity_poly.pdbx_strand_id
1 'polypeptide(L)'
;MARGGMGVDSGRYRNDGSLGIIVGNFATELTALYVSQEKPLSFADETITEGLGPPGWRLLKFGVFFFDFDLDGRLDVLTTNGHLEQEIGKIQEGQQYRQPAQLFWNAGDTGGKCFLAVPEAKCGADLGTPIVGRGSAYADIDGDGDLDLVLTQVGGPPLLLRNDQALHHHFLRLKLVGTTSNRDTIGAWVRVRIGSQVIERQVMPTHGYQSQSELPVTVGLGAAAKPAAVEIIWSDGKRSTPTDLAIDRLVTVEE
;
A
#
# COMPACT_ATOMS: atom_id res chain seq x y z
N MET A 1 7.80 -21.94 10.85
CA MET A 1 9.04 -21.35 11.39
C MET A 1 8.70 -19.94 11.84
N ALA A 2 9.08 -19.55 13.06
CA ALA A 2 8.82 -18.19 13.54
C ALA A 2 9.67 -17.17 12.72
N ARG A 3 9.12 -15.98 12.48
CA ARG A 3 9.80 -14.85 11.81
C ARG A 3 9.80 -13.64 12.74
N GLY A 4 10.79 -12.76 12.60
CA GLY A 4 10.85 -11.48 13.29
C GLY A 4 9.98 -10.44 12.60
N GLY A 5 8.68 -10.44 12.89
CA GLY A 5 7.73 -9.46 12.34
C GLY A 5 8.01 -8.05 12.86
N MET A 6 8.21 -7.10 11.94
CA MET A 6 8.63 -5.73 12.25
C MET A 6 7.57 -4.68 11.90
N GLY A 7 6.77 -4.91 10.86
CA GLY A 7 5.68 -4.03 10.42
C GLY A 7 4.58 -4.81 9.72
N VAL A 8 3.37 -4.26 9.68
CA VAL A 8 2.18 -4.96 9.17
C VAL A 8 1.25 -4.01 8.45
N ASP A 9 0.59 -4.50 7.42
CA ASP A 9 -0.54 -3.84 6.79
C ASP A 9 -1.55 -4.86 6.25
N SER A 10 -2.76 -4.40 5.90
CA SER A 10 -3.78 -5.27 5.33
C SER A 10 -4.58 -4.59 4.23
N GLY A 11 -4.91 -5.33 3.17
CA GLY A 11 -5.62 -4.78 2.02
C GLY A 11 -6.26 -5.84 1.14
N ARG A 12 -7.27 -5.43 0.36
CA ARG A 12 -7.97 -6.27 -0.62
C ARG A 12 -7.32 -6.12 -2.00
N TYR A 13 -6.05 -6.52 -2.10
CA TYR A 13 -5.21 -6.21 -3.28
C TYR A 13 -5.65 -6.89 -4.58
N ARG A 14 -6.37 -8.01 -4.50
CA ARG A 14 -6.92 -8.73 -5.68
C ARG A 14 -8.27 -8.20 -6.15
N ASN A 15 -8.94 -7.35 -5.36
CA ASN A 15 -10.32 -6.92 -5.62
C ASN A 15 -11.31 -8.09 -5.80
N ASP A 16 -11.06 -9.25 -5.16
CA ASP A 16 -11.88 -10.48 -5.24
C ASP A 16 -12.60 -10.82 -3.92
N GLY A 17 -12.53 -9.92 -2.93
CA GLY A 17 -13.09 -10.14 -1.60
C GLY A 17 -12.19 -10.93 -0.64
N SER A 18 -10.99 -11.36 -1.05
CA SER A 18 -9.96 -11.84 -0.14
C SER A 18 -9.28 -10.68 0.61
N LEU A 19 -8.83 -10.93 1.84
CA LEU A 19 -8.02 -10.03 2.65
C LEU A 19 -6.58 -10.53 2.65
N GLY A 20 -5.64 -9.71 2.17
CA GLY A 20 -4.21 -9.90 2.36
C GLY A 20 -3.72 -9.20 3.62
N ILE A 21 -2.89 -9.86 4.40
CA ILE A 21 -2.12 -9.29 5.51
C ILE A 21 -0.65 -9.45 5.15
N ILE A 22 0.03 -8.32 4.94
CA ILE A 22 1.45 -8.30 4.63
C ILE A 22 2.25 -7.98 5.89
N VAL A 23 3.36 -8.71 6.11
CA VAL A 23 4.24 -8.54 7.26
C VAL A 23 5.68 -8.40 6.78
N GLY A 24 6.32 -7.29 7.14
CA GLY A 24 7.74 -7.07 6.99
C GLY A 24 8.49 -7.88 8.04
N ASN A 25 9.53 -8.60 7.62
CA ASN A 25 10.30 -9.48 8.49
C ASN A 25 11.79 -9.14 8.52
N PHE A 26 12.53 -9.85 9.37
CA PHE A 26 13.96 -9.66 9.52
C PHE A 26 14.74 -9.98 8.23
N ALA A 27 16.00 -9.54 8.17
CA ALA A 27 16.90 -9.89 7.07
C ALA A 27 17.00 -11.42 6.92
N THR A 28 17.02 -11.92 5.68
CA THR A 28 17.00 -13.34 5.32
C THR A 28 15.72 -14.10 5.65
N GLU A 29 14.70 -13.41 6.15
CA GLU A 29 13.34 -13.92 6.26
C GLU A 29 12.48 -13.31 5.14
N LEU A 30 11.70 -14.16 4.48
CA LEU A 30 10.76 -13.69 3.47
C LEU A 30 9.76 -12.73 4.10
N THR A 31 9.40 -11.67 3.37
CA THR A 31 8.13 -10.96 3.62
C THR A 31 7.02 -12.00 3.74
N ALA A 32 6.05 -11.81 4.63
CA ALA A 32 4.91 -12.71 4.70
C ALA A 32 3.71 -12.04 4.03
N LEU A 33 2.99 -12.77 3.19
CA LEU A 33 1.69 -12.37 2.68
C LEU A 33 0.68 -13.48 3.02
N TYR A 34 -0.10 -13.22 4.06
CA TYR A 34 -1.16 -14.12 4.51
C TYR A 34 -2.46 -13.72 3.84
N VAL A 35 -3.06 -14.63 3.07
CA VAL A 35 -4.30 -14.33 2.33
C VAL A 35 -5.45 -15.18 2.86
N SER A 36 -6.58 -14.53 3.15
CA SER A 36 -7.76 -15.17 3.70
C SER A 36 -8.34 -16.19 2.74
N GLN A 37 -8.62 -17.38 3.24
CA GLN A 37 -9.33 -18.45 2.54
C GLN A 37 -10.75 -18.56 3.10
N GLU A 38 -11.72 -18.90 2.25
CA GLU A 38 -13.08 -19.11 2.70
C GLU A 38 -13.23 -20.46 3.43
N LYS A 39 -13.84 -20.41 4.63
CA LYS A 39 -14.47 -21.51 5.39
C LYS A 39 -13.63 -22.80 5.61
N PRO A 40 -13.14 -23.06 6.85
CA PRO A 40 -13.09 -22.13 7.98
C PRO A 40 -12.24 -20.91 7.62
N LEU A 41 -12.51 -19.76 8.25
CA LEU A 41 -11.63 -18.60 8.08
C LEU A 41 -10.22 -19.02 8.48
N SER A 42 -9.34 -19.07 7.48
CA SER A 42 -7.96 -19.46 7.59
C SER A 42 -7.13 -18.56 6.68
N PHE A 43 -5.82 -18.57 6.87
CA PHE A 43 -4.91 -17.80 6.05
C PHE A 43 -3.84 -18.72 5.46
N ALA A 44 -3.59 -18.59 4.17
CA ALA A 44 -2.48 -19.23 3.50
C ALA A 44 -1.32 -18.25 3.36
N ASP A 45 -0.08 -18.71 3.56
CA ASP A 45 1.11 -17.92 3.20
C ASP A 45 1.32 -18.02 1.69
N GLU A 46 0.94 -16.97 0.97
CA GLU A 46 0.98 -16.90 -0.49
C GLU A 46 2.17 -16.07 -0.99
N THR A 47 3.15 -15.77 -0.12
CA THR A 47 4.30 -14.91 -0.45
C THR A 47 5.00 -15.30 -1.76
N ILE A 48 5.31 -16.58 -1.94
CA ILE A 48 6.05 -17.07 -3.11
C ILE A 48 5.16 -17.09 -4.35
N THR A 49 3.91 -17.55 -4.20
CA THR A 49 2.94 -17.66 -5.30
C THR A 49 2.53 -16.29 -5.82
N GLU A 50 2.54 -15.26 -4.98
CA GLU A 50 2.23 -13.87 -5.35
C GLU A 50 3.45 -13.06 -5.80
N GLY A 51 4.67 -13.60 -5.74
CA GLY A 51 5.87 -12.94 -6.28
C GLY A 51 6.67 -12.10 -5.27
N LEU A 52 6.26 -12.06 -4.00
CA LEU A 52 6.95 -11.35 -2.90
C LEU A 52 8.04 -12.18 -2.21
N GLY A 53 8.38 -13.37 -2.73
CA GLY A 53 9.33 -14.29 -2.11
C GLY A 53 10.80 -13.90 -2.37
N PRO A 54 11.42 -14.37 -3.47
CA PRO A 54 12.84 -14.11 -3.72
C PRO A 54 13.26 -12.63 -3.74
N PRO A 55 12.48 -11.68 -4.29
CA PRO A 55 12.86 -10.28 -4.24
C PRO A 55 12.97 -9.77 -2.80
N GLY A 56 14.08 -9.11 -2.47
CA GLY A 56 14.23 -8.49 -1.14
C GLY A 56 14.45 -9.46 0.02
N TRP A 57 14.60 -10.77 -0.21
CA TRP A 57 14.76 -11.76 0.88
C TRP A 57 15.90 -11.40 1.85
N ARG A 58 16.98 -10.79 1.35
CA ARG A 58 18.13 -10.35 2.18
C ARG A 58 17.84 -9.08 3.00
N LEU A 59 16.83 -8.30 2.66
CA LEU A 59 16.58 -7.00 3.30
C LEU A 59 15.79 -7.16 4.60
N LEU A 60 16.03 -6.27 5.56
CA LEU A 60 15.28 -6.14 6.81
C LEU A 60 14.18 -5.08 6.59
N LYS A 61 12.92 -5.51 6.60
CA LYS A 61 11.77 -4.65 6.26
C LYS A 61 11.09 -4.14 7.53
N PHE A 62 11.01 -2.83 7.73
CA PHE A 62 10.24 -2.20 8.81
C PHE A 62 8.93 -1.65 8.27
N GLY A 63 9.01 -0.60 7.45
CA GLY A 63 7.84 -0.08 6.75
C GLY A 63 7.38 -1.06 5.69
N VAL A 64 6.09 -1.36 5.67
CA VAL A 64 5.45 -2.17 4.64
C VAL A 64 3.98 -1.74 4.53
N PHE A 65 3.50 -1.49 3.33
CA PHE A 65 2.09 -1.15 3.13
C PHE A 65 1.61 -1.41 1.72
N PHE A 66 0.29 -1.50 1.59
CA PHE A 66 -0.45 -1.52 0.34
C PHE A 66 -0.85 -0.10 -0.08
N PHE A 67 -0.72 0.23 -1.36
CA PHE A 67 -1.19 1.49 -1.94
C PHE A 67 -1.33 1.35 -3.47
N ASP A 68 -2.02 2.26 -4.14
CA ASP A 68 -2.30 2.20 -5.59
C ASP A 68 -1.48 3.29 -6.28
N PHE A 69 -0.20 3.01 -6.58
CA PHE A 69 0.75 4.05 -7.00
C PHE A 69 0.58 4.45 -8.46
N ASP A 70 0.06 3.54 -9.27
CA ASP A 70 -0.15 3.75 -10.70
C ASP A 70 -1.60 4.13 -11.04
N LEU A 71 -2.48 4.21 -10.04
CA LEU A 71 -3.89 4.60 -10.14
C LEU A 71 -4.70 3.67 -11.05
N ASP A 72 -4.37 2.38 -11.07
CA ASP A 72 -5.09 1.39 -11.87
C ASP A 72 -6.15 0.59 -11.10
N GLY A 73 -6.30 0.88 -9.80
CA GLY A 73 -7.32 0.29 -8.94
C GLY A 73 -6.86 -0.95 -8.19
N ARG A 74 -5.65 -1.46 -8.46
CA ARG A 74 -5.03 -2.56 -7.70
C ARG A 74 -4.09 -1.99 -6.63
N LEU A 75 -3.95 -2.72 -5.53
CA LEU A 75 -3.00 -2.33 -4.50
C LEU A 75 -1.65 -2.98 -4.78
N ASP A 76 -0.64 -2.13 -4.95
CA ASP A 76 0.79 -2.39 -5.00
C ASP A 76 1.38 -2.48 -3.58
N VAL A 77 2.68 -2.77 -3.48
CA VAL A 77 3.37 -2.88 -2.19
C VAL A 77 4.66 -2.06 -2.18
N LEU A 78 4.87 -1.30 -1.11
CA LEU A 78 6.16 -0.70 -0.76
C LEU A 78 6.78 -1.42 0.44
N THR A 79 8.11 -1.61 0.43
CA THR A 79 8.89 -1.93 1.63
C THR A 79 9.97 -0.89 1.89
N THR A 80 10.09 -0.47 3.15
CA THR A 80 11.11 0.47 3.64
C THR A 80 12.09 -0.30 4.52
N ASN A 81 13.35 -0.33 4.10
CA ASN A 81 14.32 -1.30 4.60
C ASN A 81 15.51 -0.65 5.29
N GLY A 82 16.12 -1.37 6.22
CA GLY A 82 17.32 -0.93 6.92
C GLY A 82 17.69 -1.85 8.07
N HIS A 83 18.94 -2.31 8.10
CA HIS A 83 19.39 -3.25 9.11
C HIS A 83 19.49 -2.62 10.51
N LEU A 84 19.55 -3.44 11.56
CA LEU A 84 19.75 -3.00 12.94
C LEU A 84 21.24 -2.84 13.30
N GLU A 85 22.05 -3.82 12.88
CA GLU A 85 23.48 -3.88 13.14
C GLU A 85 24.28 -3.05 12.12
N GLN A 86 25.06 -2.08 12.60
CA GLN A 86 25.83 -1.14 11.78
C GLN A 86 26.96 -1.84 11.01
N GLU A 87 27.56 -2.85 11.65
CA GLU A 87 28.71 -3.56 11.12
C GLU A 87 28.32 -4.91 10.48
N ILE A 88 27.03 -5.08 10.12
CA ILE A 88 26.51 -6.36 9.66
C ILE A 88 27.29 -6.93 8.47
N GLY A 89 27.78 -6.09 7.56
CA GLY A 89 28.56 -6.52 6.41
C GLY A 89 29.92 -7.16 6.77
N LYS A 90 30.43 -6.92 7.98
CA LYS A 90 31.62 -7.61 8.50
C LYS A 90 31.30 -9.00 9.06
N ILE A 91 30.04 -9.23 9.45
CA ILE A 91 29.58 -10.46 10.11
C ILE A 91 28.92 -11.40 9.10
N GLN A 92 28.16 -10.84 8.15
CA GLN A 92 27.41 -11.57 7.14
C GLN A 92 27.67 -10.96 5.76
N GLU A 93 28.38 -11.70 4.91
CA GLU A 93 28.67 -11.28 3.54
C GLU A 93 27.36 -11.06 2.76
N GLY A 94 27.28 -9.95 2.02
CA GLY A 94 26.10 -9.58 1.24
C GLY A 94 24.99 -8.90 2.04
N GLN A 95 25.15 -8.67 3.34
CA GLN A 95 24.30 -7.79 4.14
C GLN A 95 24.88 -6.38 4.24
N GLN A 96 24.01 -5.39 4.30
CA GLN A 96 24.37 -3.98 4.43
C GLN A 96 23.50 -3.31 5.49
N TYR A 97 24.09 -2.36 6.21
CA TYR A 97 23.37 -1.59 7.24
C TYR A 97 22.28 -0.70 6.62
N ARG A 98 22.68 0.10 5.63
CA ARG A 98 21.79 0.87 4.77
C ARG A 98 21.26 -0.02 3.66
N GLN A 99 19.95 0.00 3.44
CA GLN A 99 19.27 -0.87 2.49
C GLN A 99 18.28 -0.05 1.65
N PRO A 100 18.10 -0.38 0.36
CA PRO A 100 17.17 0.33 -0.51
C PRO A 100 15.72 0.01 -0.13
N ALA A 101 14.80 0.96 -0.32
CA ALA A 101 13.37 0.64 -0.36
C ALA A 101 13.06 -0.23 -1.60
N GLN A 102 11.92 -0.90 -1.59
CA GLN A 102 11.45 -1.66 -2.76
C GLN A 102 10.00 -1.32 -3.07
N LEU A 103 9.69 -1.22 -4.36
CA LEU A 103 8.35 -1.09 -4.88
C LEU A 103 7.99 -2.36 -5.66
N PHE A 104 6.77 -2.85 -5.47
CA PHE A 104 6.22 -4.03 -6.12
C PHE A 104 4.91 -3.67 -6.77
N TRP A 105 4.89 -3.73 -8.10
CA TRP A 105 3.70 -3.47 -8.89
C TRP A 105 2.81 -4.72 -8.94
N ASN A 106 1.52 -4.55 -8.68
CA ASN A 106 0.51 -5.56 -8.80
C ASN A 106 0.03 -5.64 -10.25
N ALA A 107 0.59 -6.57 -11.00
CA ALA A 107 0.23 -6.85 -12.39
C ALA A 107 -1.16 -7.49 -12.58
N GLY A 108 -1.91 -7.72 -11.48
CA GLY A 108 -3.24 -8.35 -11.51
C GLY A 108 -3.19 -9.88 -11.54
N ASP A 109 -4.29 -10.51 -11.97
CA ASP A 109 -4.37 -11.96 -12.08
C ASP A 109 -3.57 -12.46 -13.29
N THR A 110 -2.32 -12.79 -13.04
CA THR A 110 -1.40 -13.38 -14.02
C THR A 110 -1.36 -14.90 -13.94
N GLY A 111 -2.28 -15.55 -13.20
CA GLY A 111 -2.19 -16.98 -12.86
C GLY A 111 -1.01 -17.32 -11.93
N GLY A 112 -0.53 -16.32 -11.18
CA GLY A 112 0.60 -16.38 -10.25
C GLY A 112 1.65 -15.28 -10.49
N LYS A 113 2.30 -14.83 -9.42
CA LYS A 113 3.25 -13.69 -9.35
C LYS A 113 2.62 -12.35 -9.73
N CYS A 114 1.51 -11.99 -9.08
CA CYS A 114 0.90 -10.68 -9.30
C CYS A 114 1.87 -9.54 -8.95
N PHE A 115 2.67 -9.68 -7.89
CA PHE A 115 3.64 -8.67 -7.49
C PHE A 115 4.96 -8.85 -8.23
N LEU A 116 5.30 -7.83 -9.01
CA LEU A 116 6.55 -7.73 -9.75
C LEU A 116 7.39 -6.61 -9.13
N ALA A 117 8.62 -6.92 -8.74
CA ALA A 117 9.55 -5.90 -8.26
C ALA A 117 9.79 -4.85 -9.37
N VAL A 118 9.52 -3.59 -9.06
CA VAL A 118 9.72 -2.47 -9.98
C VAL A 118 11.23 -2.17 -10.03
N PRO A 119 11.87 -2.22 -11.21
CA PRO A 119 13.28 -1.91 -11.33
C PRO A 119 13.53 -0.41 -11.15
N GLU A 120 14.71 -0.04 -10.64
CA GLU A 120 15.11 1.37 -10.42
C GLU A 120 14.90 2.26 -11.65
N ALA A 121 15.16 1.73 -12.85
CA ALA A 121 14.93 2.44 -14.11
C ALA A 121 13.46 2.84 -14.37
N LYS A 122 12.52 2.37 -13.55
CA LYS A 122 11.08 2.67 -13.63
C LYS A 122 10.53 3.45 -12.43
N CYS A 123 11.28 3.58 -11.34
CA CYS A 123 10.85 4.30 -10.12
C CYS A 123 11.85 5.37 -9.65
N GLY A 124 12.94 5.59 -10.40
CA GLY A 124 13.95 6.58 -10.08
C GLY A 124 15.00 6.09 -9.07
N ALA A 125 16.19 6.70 -9.11
CA ALA A 125 17.30 6.34 -8.23
C ALA A 125 17.07 6.75 -6.76
N ASP A 126 16.23 7.76 -6.51
CA ASP A 126 15.98 8.28 -5.17
C ASP A 126 15.30 7.23 -4.27
N LEU A 127 14.34 6.46 -4.81
CA LEU A 127 13.70 5.36 -4.09
C LEU A 127 14.70 4.22 -3.79
N GLY A 128 15.63 3.97 -4.72
CA GLY A 128 16.68 2.96 -4.58
C GLY A 128 17.84 3.38 -3.66
N THR A 129 17.87 4.63 -3.18
CA THR A 129 18.97 5.12 -2.34
C THR A 129 19.00 4.38 -0.99
N PRO A 130 20.10 3.69 -0.64
CA PRO A 130 20.16 2.94 0.61
C PRO A 130 20.09 3.82 1.86
N ILE A 131 19.10 3.54 2.71
CA ILE A 131 18.87 4.23 3.99
C ILE A 131 18.74 3.22 5.14
N VAL A 132 18.75 3.71 6.37
CA VAL A 132 18.37 2.89 7.54
C VAL A 132 16.88 3.08 7.80
N GLY A 133 16.07 2.63 6.85
CA GLY A 133 14.64 2.92 6.77
C GLY A 133 13.83 2.35 7.93
N ARG A 134 12.82 3.10 8.37
CA ARG A 134 11.87 2.70 9.43
C ARG A 134 10.43 2.92 8.98
N GLY A 135 9.74 3.90 9.56
CA GLY A 135 8.37 4.24 9.20
C GLY A 135 8.29 4.87 7.82
N SER A 136 7.19 4.61 7.14
CA SER A 136 6.91 5.10 5.81
C SER A 136 5.41 5.32 5.65
N ALA A 137 5.03 6.40 5.00
CA ALA A 137 3.65 6.76 4.77
C ALA A 137 3.49 7.31 3.35
N TYR A 138 2.25 7.34 2.88
CA TYR A 138 1.89 7.94 1.60
C TYR A 138 0.87 9.07 1.77
N ALA A 139 0.91 10.03 0.85
CA ALA A 139 -0.10 11.05 0.69
C ALA A 139 0.02 11.68 -0.71
N ASP A 140 -1.08 12.18 -1.27
CA ASP A 140 -1.04 13.07 -2.45
C ASP A 140 -0.75 14.51 -1.96
N ILE A 141 0.53 14.88 -1.95
CA ILE A 141 1.04 16.06 -1.22
C ILE A 141 0.92 17.33 -2.06
N ASP A 142 1.01 17.24 -3.38
CA ASP A 142 0.84 18.36 -4.30
C ASP A 142 -0.57 18.46 -4.92
N GLY A 143 -1.43 17.47 -4.68
CA GLY A 143 -2.85 17.51 -5.01
C GLY A 143 -3.16 17.10 -6.45
N ASP A 144 -2.24 16.42 -7.13
CA ASP A 144 -2.42 15.92 -8.48
C ASP A 144 -3.02 14.50 -8.54
N GLY A 145 -3.12 13.84 -7.38
CA GLY A 145 -3.86 12.60 -7.15
C GLY A 145 -3.04 11.34 -7.14
N ASP A 146 -1.80 11.35 -7.66
CA ASP A 146 -0.90 10.23 -7.45
C ASP A 146 -0.30 10.28 -6.03
N LEU A 147 0.03 9.10 -5.48
CA LEU A 147 0.41 9.02 -4.06
C LEU A 147 1.92 9.13 -3.91
N ASP A 148 2.37 10.20 -3.26
CA ASP A 148 3.76 10.44 -2.86
C ASP A 148 4.14 9.65 -1.63
N LEU A 149 5.44 9.59 -1.35
CA LEU A 149 6.00 8.82 -0.25
C LEU A 149 6.81 9.72 0.70
N VAL A 150 6.63 9.50 2.00
CA VAL A 150 7.58 9.95 3.02
C VAL A 150 8.21 8.75 3.72
N LEU A 151 9.54 8.69 3.71
CA LEU A 151 10.32 7.63 4.34
C LEU A 151 11.17 8.20 5.47
N THR A 152 11.11 7.58 6.64
CA THR A 152 11.98 7.94 7.77
C THR A 152 13.19 7.03 7.84
N GLN A 153 14.32 7.56 8.33
CA GLN A 153 15.53 6.77 8.54
C GLN A 153 16.19 7.09 9.88
N VAL A 154 16.89 6.10 10.44
CA VAL A 154 17.73 6.31 11.62
C VAL A 154 18.98 7.09 11.23
N GLY A 155 19.29 8.15 11.98
CA GLY A 155 20.54 8.90 11.83
C GLY A 155 20.65 9.72 10.54
N GLY A 156 19.53 10.02 9.88
CA GLY A 156 19.48 10.85 8.68
C GLY A 156 18.14 11.59 8.55
N PRO A 157 18.04 12.55 7.61
CA PRO A 157 16.80 13.26 7.36
C PRO A 157 15.73 12.34 6.75
N PRO A 158 14.43 12.63 6.91
CA PRO A 158 13.40 11.95 6.15
C PRO A 158 13.59 12.21 4.65
N LEU A 159 13.14 11.27 3.83
CA LEU A 159 13.03 11.43 2.38
C LEU A 159 11.56 11.72 2.05
N LEU A 160 11.33 12.75 1.25
CA LEU A 160 10.06 12.99 0.58
C LEU A 160 10.28 12.69 -0.90
N LEU A 161 9.59 11.67 -1.41
CA LEU A 161 9.70 11.19 -2.77
C LEU A 161 8.39 11.45 -3.47
N ARG A 162 8.44 12.23 -4.54
CA ARG A 162 7.27 12.53 -5.35
C ARG A 162 7.03 11.42 -6.36
N ASN A 163 5.78 10.98 -6.51
CA ASN A 163 5.38 10.15 -7.64
C ASN A 163 5.04 11.11 -8.79
N ASP A 164 5.61 10.87 -9.97
CA ASP A 164 5.39 11.73 -11.13
C ASP A 164 5.10 10.81 -12.32
N GLN A 165 3.98 10.09 -12.22
CA GLN A 165 3.65 9.06 -13.19
C GLN A 165 3.04 9.65 -14.48
N ALA A 166 3.38 9.05 -15.62
CA ALA A 166 2.92 9.51 -16.94
C ALA A 166 1.96 8.51 -17.62
N LEU A 167 1.12 7.84 -16.83
CA LEU A 167 0.16 6.84 -17.32
C LEU A 167 -1.20 7.44 -17.68
N HIS A 168 -1.46 8.69 -17.25
CA HIS A 168 -2.72 9.41 -17.50
C HIS A 168 -3.95 8.66 -17.00
N HIS A 169 -3.79 7.92 -15.89
CA HIS A 169 -4.90 7.25 -15.23
C HIS A 169 -5.74 8.25 -14.41
N HIS A 170 -7.04 8.00 -14.37
CA HIS A 170 -8.01 8.75 -13.58
C HIS A 170 -8.06 8.23 -12.15
N PHE A 171 -8.54 9.06 -11.23
CA PHE A 171 -8.71 8.66 -9.84
C PHE A 171 -10.01 9.21 -9.22
N LEU A 172 -10.57 8.45 -8.28
CA LEU A 172 -11.58 8.93 -7.35
C LEU A 172 -10.94 9.11 -5.98
N ARG A 173 -10.95 10.35 -5.45
CA ARG A 173 -10.33 10.66 -4.17
C ARG A 173 -11.32 11.32 -3.23
N LEU A 174 -11.61 10.64 -2.12
CA LEU A 174 -12.69 11.01 -1.19
C LEU A 174 -12.15 11.33 0.20
N LYS A 175 -12.44 12.53 0.68
CA LYS A 175 -12.37 12.86 2.12
C LYS A 175 -13.74 12.66 2.73
N LEU A 176 -13.85 11.66 3.60
CA LEU A 176 -15.09 11.38 4.32
C LEU A 176 -15.13 12.17 5.63
N VAL A 177 -16.32 12.64 6.00
CA VAL A 177 -16.53 13.46 7.20
C VAL A 177 -17.73 12.93 7.98
N GLY A 178 -17.46 12.40 9.16
CA GLY A 178 -18.49 11.87 10.05
C GLY A 178 -19.30 12.98 10.71
N THR A 179 -20.62 12.80 10.77
CA THR A 179 -21.55 13.67 11.50
C THR A 179 -22.16 12.96 12.69
N THR A 180 -22.36 11.64 12.59
CA THR A 180 -22.80 10.75 13.68
C THR A 180 -21.68 9.78 14.07
N SER A 181 -20.97 9.24 13.08
CA SER A 181 -19.76 8.44 13.24
C SER A 181 -18.57 9.27 13.74
N ASN A 182 -17.44 8.62 14.05
CA ASN A 182 -16.22 9.36 14.41
C ASN A 182 -15.85 10.35 13.28
N ARG A 183 -15.38 11.55 13.63
CA ARG A 183 -15.26 12.68 12.68
C ARG A 183 -14.40 12.35 11.45
N ASP A 184 -13.35 11.56 11.66
CA ASP A 184 -12.43 11.12 10.62
C ASP A 184 -12.89 9.85 9.88
N THR A 185 -14.03 9.28 10.29
CA THR A 185 -14.65 8.08 9.72
C THR A 185 -13.74 6.86 9.66
N ILE A 186 -12.78 6.75 10.58
CA ILE A 186 -11.87 5.60 10.66
C ILE A 186 -12.71 4.32 10.75
N GLY A 187 -12.41 3.36 9.89
CA GLY A 187 -13.13 2.10 9.74
C GLY A 187 -14.21 2.09 8.64
N ALA A 188 -14.59 3.24 8.08
CA ALA A 188 -15.56 3.32 6.98
C ALA A 188 -15.01 2.67 5.70
N TRP A 189 -15.89 2.04 4.93
CA TRP A 189 -15.55 1.42 3.65
C TRP A 189 -16.07 2.25 2.48
N VAL A 190 -15.24 2.41 1.46
CA VAL A 190 -15.61 2.94 0.15
C VAL A 190 -15.56 1.79 -0.85
N ARG A 191 -16.69 1.52 -1.49
CA ARG A 191 -16.81 0.53 -2.56
C ARG A 191 -17.08 1.22 -3.88
N VAL A 192 -16.20 1.01 -4.85
CA VAL A 192 -16.27 1.64 -6.16
C VAL A 192 -16.42 0.56 -7.21
N ARG A 193 -17.47 0.65 -8.02
CA ARG A 193 -17.68 -0.25 -9.16
C ARG A 193 -17.09 0.38 -10.41
N ILE A 194 -16.20 -0.34 -11.09
CA ILE A 194 -15.58 0.08 -12.35
C ILE A 194 -15.74 -1.08 -13.34
N GLY A 195 -16.61 -0.90 -14.33
CA GLY A 195 -17.02 -2.02 -15.20
C GLY A 195 -17.60 -3.17 -14.37
N SER A 196 -16.99 -4.35 -14.46
CA SER A 196 -17.35 -5.55 -13.69
C SER A 196 -16.62 -5.67 -12.34
N GLN A 197 -15.59 -4.87 -12.09
CA GLN A 197 -14.80 -4.94 -10.87
C GLN A 197 -15.44 -4.11 -9.75
N VAL A 198 -15.27 -4.58 -8.51
CA VAL A 198 -15.60 -3.83 -7.30
C VAL A 198 -14.32 -3.65 -6.51
N ILE A 199 -13.90 -2.41 -6.38
CA ILE A 199 -12.74 -2.01 -5.60
C ILE A 199 -13.24 -1.61 -4.21
N GLU A 200 -12.61 -2.14 -3.18
CA GLU A 200 -12.91 -1.79 -1.80
C GLU A 200 -11.68 -1.13 -1.16
N ARG A 201 -11.90 0.01 -0.51
CA ARG A 201 -10.89 0.71 0.31
C ARG A 201 -11.51 1.04 1.66
N GLN A 202 -10.69 1.05 2.70
CA GLN A 202 -11.11 1.43 4.04
C GLN A 202 -10.41 2.73 4.44
N VAL A 203 -11.11 3.60 5.17
CA VAL A 203 -10.47 4.71 5.88
C VAL A 203 -9.70 4.11 7.06
N MET A 204 -8.41 3.86 6.86
CA MET A 204 -7.52 3.32 7.87
C MET A 204 -6.17 4.03 7.73
N PRO A 205 -5.78 4.93 8.64
CA PRO A 205 -4.54 5.67 8.49
C PRO A 205 -3.30 4.87 8.90
N THR A 206 -3.45 3.81 9.70
CA THR A 206 -2.32 3.08 10.28
C THR A 206 -1.78 2.02 9.34
N HIS A 207 -0.54 2.20 8.89
CA HIS A 207 0.15 1.26 8.01
C HIS A 207 1.59 1.01 8.46
N GLY A 208 2.10 -0.19 8.23
CA GLY A 208 3.50 -0.54 8.40
C GLY A 208 4.01 -0.47 9.84
N TYR A 209 5.00 0.39 10.08
CA TYR A 209 5.72 0.50 11.35
C TYR A 209 5.80 1.97 11.78
N GLN A 210 5.24 2.30 12.94
CA GLN A 210 5.31 3.66 13.53
C GLN A 210 4.97 4.80 12.55
N SER A 211 4.00 4.57 11.65
CA SER A 211 3.62 5.51 10.60
C SER A 211 2.10 5.57 10.43
N GLN A 212 1.65 6.70 9.87
CA GLN A 212 0.27 6.90 9.45
C GLN A 212 0.26 7.60 8.10
N SER A 213 -0.51 7.07 7.15
CA SER A 213 -0.81 7.73 5.88
C SER A 213 -1.99 8.68 6.05
N GLU A 214 -2.21 9.52 5.03
CA GLU A 214 -3.34 10.42 5.03
C GLU A 214 -4.71 9.70 5.06
N LEU A 215 -5.76 10.44 5.45
CA LEU A 215 -7.12 9.92 5.56
C LEU A 215 -7.93 9.87 4.24
N PRO A 216 -7.73 10.76 3.25
CA PRO A 216 -8.43 10.65 1.98
C PRO A 216 -8.22 9.27 1.33
N VAL A 217 -9.33 8.67 0.89
CA VAL A 217 -9.31 7.39 0.19
C VAL A 217 -9.12 7.65 -1.29
N THR A 218 -8.00 7.19 -1.84
CA THR A 218 -7.76 7.17 -3.30
C THR A 218 -8.16 5.80 -3.87
N VAL A 219 -8.91 5.82 -4.97
CA VAL A 219 -9.20 4.65 -5.81
C VAL A 219 -8.76 4.98 -7.22
N GLY A 220 -7.75 4.27 -7.72
CA GLY A 220 -7.37 4.31 -9.11
C GLY A 220 -8.52 3.84 -10.01
N LEU A 221 -8.77 4.58 -11.09
CA LEU A 221 -9.80 4.26 -12.08
C LEU A 221 -9.19 3.76 -13.40
N GLY A 222 -7.86 3.77 -13.53
CA GLY A 222 -7.17 3.51 -14.79
C GLY A 222 -7.68 4.45 -15.88
N ALA A 223 -8.03 3.90 -17.05
CA ALA A 223 -8.59 4.67 -18.16
C ALA A 223 -10.09 5.03 -18.02
N ALA A 224 -10.77 4.62 -16.94
CA ALA A 224 -12.20 4.85 -16.79
C ALA A 224 -12.50 6.31 -16.39
N ALA A 225 -13.20 7.04 -17.26
CA ALA A 225 -13.56 8.44 -17.04
C ALA A 225 -14.63 8.69 -15.94
N LYS A 226 -15.18 7.63 -15.34
CA LYS A 226 -16.03 7.68 -14.13
C LYS A 226 -16.29 6.29 -13.56
N PRO A 227 -16.54 6.16 -12.24
CA PRO A 227 -17.08 4.93 -11.66
C PRO A 227 -18.53 4.70 -12.08
N ALA A 228 -18.94 3.42 -12.13
CA ALA A 228 -20.33 3.02 -12.39
C ALA A 228 -21.22 3.18 -11.14
N ALA A 229 -20.66 3.04 -9.94
CA ALA A 229 -21.33 3.30 -8.67
C ALA A 229 -20.31 3.50 -7.55
N VAL A 230 -20.68 4.25 -6.52
CA VAL A 230 -19.94 4.40 -5.28
C VAL A 230 -20.89 4.13 -4.11
N GLU A 231 -20.50 3.24 -3.21
CA GLU A 231 -21.18 2.99 -1.92
C GLU A 231 -20.19 3.32 -0.80
N ILE A 232 -20.61 4.14 0.15
CA ILE A 232 -19.89 4.40 1.40
C ILE A 232 -20.63 3.67 2.51
N ILE A 233 -19.92 2.83 3.25
CA ILE A 233 -20.40 2.20 4.47
C ILE A 233 -19.68 2.90 5.63
N TRP A 234 -20.39 3.76 6.34
CA TRP A 234 -19.83 4.55 7.44
C TRP A 234 -19.42 3.66 8.62
N SER A 235 -18.59 4.18 9.53
CA SER A 235 -18.07 3.41 10.67
C SER A 235 -19.16 2.91 11.62
N ASP A 236 -20.37 3.46 11.56
CA ASP A 236 -21.55 3.03 12.33
C ASP A 236 -22.42 2.00 11.58
N GLY A 237 -22.06 1.65 10.34
CA GLY A 237 -22.75 0.70 9.48
C GLY A 237 -23.83 1.29 8.57
N LYS A 238 -24.15 2.60 8.67
CA LYS A 238 -25.03 3.26 7.70
C LYS A 238 -24.41 3.26 6.31
N ARG A 239 -25.24 3.45 5.28
CA ARG A 239 -24.81 3.42 3.89
C ARG A 239 -25.26 4.65 3.12
N SER A 240 -24.37 5.20 2.32
CA SER A 240 -24.65 6.29 1.39
C SER A 240 -24.19 5.91 -0.03
N THR A 241 -24.95 6.34 -1.03
CA THR A 241 -24.62 6.11 -2.45
C THR A 241 -24.56 7.45 -3.17
N PRO A 242 -23.49 8.24 -2.98
CA PRO A 242 -23.35 9.54 -3.63
C PRO A 242 -23.33 9.38 -5.16
N THR A 243 -24.00 10.29 -5.86
CA THR A 243 -24.00 10.38 -7.32
C THR A 243 -23.18 11.58 -7.78
N ASP A 244 -22.81 11.59 -9.06
CA ASP A 244 -22.17 12.75 -9.71
C ASP A 244 -20.88 13.23 -9.03
N LEU A 245 -20.16 12.31 -8.37
CA LEU A 245 -18.85 12.57 -7.80
C LEU A 245 -17.87 12.90 -8.93
N ALA A 246 -17.16 14.01 -8.76
CA ALA A 246 -16.09 14.36 -9.66
C ALA A 246 -14.88 13.44 -9.44
N ILE A 247 -14.21 13.11 -10.54
CA ILE A 247 -12.93 12.43 -10.54
C ILE A 247 -11.80 13.46 -10.72
N ASP A 248 -10.56 13.01 -10.57
CA ASP A 248 -9.33 13.78 -10.80
C ASP A 248 -9.20 15.02 -9.89
N ARG A 249 -9.82 14.95 -8.71
CA ARG A 249 -9.68 15.92 -7.61
C ARG A 249 -10.19 15.34 -6.31
N LEU A 250 -9.78 15.94 -5.20
CA LEU A 250 -10.33 15.63 -3.87
C LEU A 250 -11.80 16.08 -3.77
N VAL A 251 -12.68 15.14 -3.41
CA VAL A 251 -14.09 15.41 -3.10
C VAL A 251 -14.36 15.14 -1.62
N THR A 252 -15.04 16.06 -0.94
CA THR A 252 -15.48 15.85 0.45
C THR A 252 -16.92 15.31 0.44
N VAL A 253 -17.16 14.24 1.19
CA VAL A 253 -18.49 13.64 1.38
C VAL A 253 -18.80 13.59 2.87
N GLU A 254 -19.93 14.19 3.26
CA GLU A 254 -20.42 14.17 4.64
C GLU A 254 -21.45 13.04 4.83
N GLU A 255 -21.47 12.44 6.02
CA GLU A 255 -22.41 11.39 6.44
C GLU A 255 -23.88 11.83 6.45
#